data_AF-A0A6M3JIJ0-F1
#
_entry.id   AF-A0A6M3JIJ0-F1
#
_cell.length_a   1.000
_cell.length_b   1.000
_cell.length_c   1.000
_cell.angle_alpha   90.00
_cell.angle_beta   90.00
_cell.angle_gamma   90.00
#
_symmetry.space_group_name_H-M   'P 1'
#
loop_
_entity.id
_entity.type
_entity.pdbx_description
1 polymer ?
#
loop_
_entity_poly.entity_id
_entity_poly.type
_entity_poly.pdbx_seq_one_letter_code
_entity_poly.pdbx_strand_id
1 'polypeptide(L)'
;MSNDEIQWPREIWAAAKDEHEHFGVHVFSEHATIPRWEGDKERDREFHRYVDADILDSAEKYFTTMFKGITRSAAAHDALAERKRQIEVEGFSEGRDDKYVDGELASAALCYVMSAAHALTPQNSDKIEELPEWWPVSWDEAFFKPTTARRDMIKAIALLLAQIESLDRLAETEVQP
;
A
#
# COMPACT_ATOMS: atom_id res chain seq x y z
N MET A 1 0.80 27.69 7.02
CA MET A 1 -0.30 26.80 7.43
C MET A 1 0.30 25.85 8.45
N SER A 2 -0.15 25.92 9.70
CA SER A 2 0.40 25.16 10.84
C SER A 2 0.25 23.66 10.59
N ASN A 3 1.34 22.91 10.80
CA ASN A 3 1.32 21.46 10.80
C ASN A 3 0.85 21.02 12.19
N ASP A 4 -0.47 20.96 12.40
CA ASP A 4 -1.06 20.48 13.65
C ASP A 4 -0.95 18.94 13.68
N GLU A 5 0.24 18.47 14.04
CA GLU A 5 0.51 17.06 14.30
C GLU A 5 -0.10 16.69 15.66
N ILE A 6 -1.24 16.00 15.62
CA ILE A 6 -2.00 15.58 16.80
C ILE A 6 -1.15 14.58 17.61
N GLN A 7 -0.78 14.96 18.84
CA GLN A 7 -0.06 14.11 19.81
C GLN A 7 -1.06 13.31 20.66
N TRP A 8 -1.10 11.99 20.48
CA TRP A 8 -1.99 11.09 21.23
C TRP A 8 -1.39 10.70 22.60
N PRO A 9 -2.18 10.64 23.70
CA PRO A 9 -1.68 10.31 25.03
C PRO A 9 -1.33 8.82 25.17
N ARG A 10 -0.28 8.51 25.95
CA ARG A 10 0.34 7.17 26.08
C ARG A 10 0.00 6.41 27.39
N GLU A 11 -0.91 6.90 28.23
CA GLU A 11 -1.11 6.35 29.59
C GLU A 11 -2.56 5.96 29.92
N ILE A 12 -2.69 4.94 30.77
CA ILE A 12 -3.94 4.39 31.31
C ILE A 12 -4.49 5.33 32.38
N TRP A 13 -5.78 5.70 32.29
CA TRP A 13 -6.44 6.54 33.30
C TRP A 13 -7.49 5.75 34.07
N ALA A 14 -7.43 5.82 35.40
CA ALA A 14 -8.42 5.21 36.31
C ALA A 14 -9.07 6.32 37.16
N ALA A 15 -10.40 6.40 37.12
CA ALA A 15 -11.15 7.36 37.93
C ALA A 15 -11.22 6.91 39.40
N ALA A 16 -11.25 7.87 40.32
CA ALA A 16 -11.52 7.60 41.73
C ALA A 16 -12.95 7.06 41.90
N LYS A 17 -13.09 6.05 42.78
CA LYS A 17 -14.34 5.30 43.04
C LYS A 17 -15.27 6.10 43.96
N ASP A 18 -16.55 6.19 43.62
CA ASP A 18 -17.59 6.76 44.49
C ASP A 18 -18.22 5.68 45.42
N GLU A 19 -18.88 6.10 46.51
CA GLU A 19 -19.38 5.27 47.61
C GLU A 19 -20.40 4.19 47.18
N HIS A 20 -20.94 4.27 45.96
CA HIS A 20 -21.94 3.33 45.43
C HIS A 20 -21.47 2.58 44.18
N GLU A 21 -20.22 2.77 43.76
CA GLU A 21 -19.64 2.03 42.64
C GLU A 21 -18.84 0.85 43.19
N HIS A 22 -19.08 -0.39 42.74
CA HIS A 22 -18.33 -1.56 43.25
C HIS A 22 -17.06 -1.85 42.44
N PHE A 23 -17.06 -1.51 41.16
CA PHE A 23 -15.92 -1.60 40.24
C PHE A 23 -15.72 -0.19 39.68
N GLY A 24 -14.58 0.46 39.96
CA GLY A 24 -14.32 1.81 39.47
C GLY A 24 -14.32 1.91 37.94
N VAL A 25 -14.36 3.13 37.41
CA VAL A 25 -14.25 3.36 35.96
C VAL A 25 -12.79 3.33 35.53
N HIS A 26 -12.45 2.34 34.71
CA HIS A 26 -11.10 2.17 34.15
C HIS A 26 -11.17 2.38 32.65
N VAL A 27 -10.32 3.29 32.15
CA VAL A 27 -10.14 3.51 30.72
C VAL A 27 -8.87 2.79 30.33
N PHE A 28 -9.03 1.61 29.73
CA PHE A 28 -7.93 0.94 29.07
C PHE A 28 -7.94 1.41 27.62
N SER A 29 -6.90 2.12 27.20
CA SER A 29 -6.26 1.91 25.90
C SER A 29 -5.25 3.04 25.61
N GLU A 30 -4.27 2.76 24.76
CA GLU A 30 -3.60 3.79 23.95
C GLU A 30 -4.54 4.39 22.85
N HIS A 31 -5.81 3.94 22.75
CA HIS A 31 -6.72 4.16 21.60
C HIS A 31 -8.25 4.15 21.89
N ALA A 32 -8.76 4.34 23.11
CA ALA A 32 -10.22 4.31 23.31
C ALA A 32 -10.71 5.07 24.55
N THR A 33 -11.46 6.16 24.33
CA THR A 33 -12.63 6.52 25.17
C THR A 33 -13.56 7.53 24.52
N ILE A 34 -14.88 7.24 24.50
CA ILE A 34 -15.94 8.24 24.31
C ILE A 34 -16.75 8.39 25.61
N PRO A 35 -17.33 9.58 25.88
CA PRO A 35 -18.44 9.76 26.80
C PRO A 35 -19.65 8.84 26.54
N ARG A 36 -20.34 8.49 27.62
CA ARG A 36 -21.41 7.50 27.65
C ARG A 36 -22.67 7.90 26.85
N TRP A 37 -22.92 9.18 26.57
CA TRP A 37 -24.10 9.68 25.83
C TRP A 37 -23.86 11.04 25.12
N GLU A 38 -24.59 11.31 24.04
CA GLU A 38 -24.55 12.55 23.26
C GLU A 38 -25.16 13.74 24.05
N GLY A 39 -24.39 14.82 24.27
CA GLY A 39 -24.86 16.06 24.90
C GLY A 39 -24.36 16.37 26.33
N ASP A 40 -23.45 15.56 26.89
CA ASP A 40 -22.80 15.86 28.18
C ASP A 40 -21.79 17.02 28.05
N LYS A 41 -22.17 18.21 28.52
CA LYS A 41 -21.37 19.45 28.41
C LYS A 41 -20.26 19.58 29.46
N GLU A 42 -20.26 18.78 30.52
CA GLU A 42 -19.21 18.87 31.55
C GLU A 42 -17.94 18.10 31.15
N ARG A 43 -18.11 17.01 30.39
CA ARG A 43 -17.03 16.08 30.00
C ARG A 43 -16.73 16.08 28.50
N ASP A 44 -17.38 16.93 27.71
CA ASP A 44 -17.00 17.16 26.31
C ASP A 44 -15.57 17.72 26.26
N ARG A 45 -14.73 17.07 25.45
CA ARG A 45 -13.35 17.45 25.21
C ARG A 45 -13.12 17.26 23.72
N GLU A 46 -12.39 18.18 23.10
CA GLU A 46 -12.20 18.22 21.65
C GLU A 46 -11.60 16.91 21.09
N PHE A 47 -10.78 16.20 21.88
CA PHE A 47 -10.20 14.91 21.52
C PHE A 47 -11.21 13.74 21.55
N HIS A 48 -12.32 13.83 22.30
CA HIS A 48 -13.38 12.81 22.33
C HIS A 48 -14.18 12.73 21.02
N ARG A 49 -14.10 13.74 20.15
CA ARG A 49 -14.81 13.75 18.85
C ARG A 49 -14.14 12.88 17.78
N TYR A 50 -12.95 12.37 18.06
CA TYR A 50 -12.17 11.51 17.17
C TYR A 50 -12.09 10.06 17.65
N VAL A 51 -12.55 9.79 18.87
CA VAL A 51 -12.79 8.44 19.31
C VAL A 51 -14.22 8.13 18.89
N ASP A 52 -14.43 7.12 18.04
CA ASP A 52 -15.75 6.56 17.71
C ASP A 52 -15.99 5.31 18.60
N ALA A 53 -17.24 5.07 19.05
CA ALA A 53 -17.56 4.01 20.02
C ALA A 53 -17.35 2.65 19.36
N ASP A 54 -17.23 2.66 18.03
CA ASP A 54 -16.76 1.57 17.25
C ASP A 54 -15.24 1.65 17.10
N ILE A 55 -14.57 0.82 17.90
CA ILE A 55 -13.13 0.58 17.82
C ILE A 55 -12.73 0.21 16.38
N LEU A 56 -13.64 -0.41 15.61
CA LEU A 56 -13.39 -0.81 14.22
C LEU A 56 -13.29 0.40 13.29
N ASP A 57 -14.23 1.34 13.34
CA ASP A 57 -14.19 2.56 12.51
C ASP A 57 -12.98 3.44 12.85
N SER A 58 -12.64 3.54 14.14
CA SER A 58 -11.46 4.30 14.58
C SER A 58 -10.16 3.64 14.13
N ALA A 59 -10.07 2.30 14.20
CA ALA A 59 -8.94 1.54 13.70
C ALA A 59 -8.84 1.65 12.17
N GLU A 60 -9.94 1.56 11.43
CA GLU A 60 -9.96 1.70 9.97
C GLU A 60 -9.51 3.11 9.55
N LYS A 61 -10.00 4.16 10.22
CA LYS A 61 -9.57 5.54 9.98
C LYS A 61 -8.08 5.73 10.30
N TYR A 62 -7.58 5.16 11.39
CA TYR A 62 -6.16 5.20 11.77
C TYR A 62 -5.28 4.48 10.76
N PHE A 63 -5.59 3.22 10.43
CA PHE A 63 -4.83 2.45 9.44
C PHE A 63 -4.89 3.13 8.08
N THR A 64 -6.05 3.58 7.62
CA THR A 64 -6.18 4.32 6.35
C THR A 64 -5.33 5.59 6.33
N THR A 65 -5.31 6.35 7.42
CA THR A 65 -4.54 7.61 7.53
C THR A 65 -3.03 7.32 7.59
N MET A 66 -2.62 6.32 8.37
CA MET A 66 -1.23 5.90 8.44
C MET A 66 -0.76 5.32 7.10
N PHE A 67 -1.58 4.52 6.43
CA PHE A 67 -1.27 3.96 5.10
C PHE A 67 -1.12 5.06 4.06
N LYS A 68 -2.01 6.07 4.07
CA LYS A 68 -1.88 7.29 3.26
C LYS A 68 -0.62 8.09 3.62
N GLY A 69 -0.22 8.08 4.88
CA GLY A 69 1.01 8.71 5.37
C GLY A 69 2.29 7.95 4.97
N ILE A 70 2.21 6.62 4.82
CA ILE A 70 3.30 5.72 4.43
C ILE A 70 3.46 5.67 2.91
N THR A 71 2.36 5.62 2.15
CA THR A 71 2.37 5.76 0.67
C THR A 71 2.44 7.23 0.25
N ARG A 72 3.57 7.87 0.54
CA ARG A 72 3.77 9.33 0.32
C ARG A 72 3.69 9.80 -1.14
N SER A 73 3.61 8.91 -2.13
CA SER A 73 3.49 9.33 -3.52
C SER A 73 2.40 8.57 -4.26
N ALA A 74 1.64 9.31 -5.08
CA ALA A 74 0.69 8.72 -6.02
C ALA A 74 1.33 7.67 -6.94
N ALA A 75 2.65 7.78 -7.22
CA ALA A 75 3.38 6.79 -8.00
C ALA A 75 3.47 5.43 -7.29
N ALA A 76 3.76 5.40 -5.99
CA ALA A 76 3.81 4.15 -5.22
C ALA A 76 2.43 3.49 -5.13
N HIS A 77 1.38 4.28 -4.89
CA HIS A 77 0.01 3.79 -4.88
C HIS A 77 -0.39 3.17 -6.23
N ASP A 78 -0.08 3.86 -7.35
CA ASP A 78 -0.44 3.37 -8.68
C ASP A 78 0.35 2.11 -9.08
N ALA A 79 1.58 1.95 -8.61
CA ALA A 79 2.36 0.72 -8.81
C ALA A 79 1.74 -0.49 -8.09
N LEU A 80 1.33 -0.32 -6.82
CA LEU A 80 0.63 -1.35 -6.07
C LEU A 80 -0.74 -1.67 -6.69
N ALA A 81 -1.47 -0.65 -7.12
CA ALA A 81 -2.74 -0.83 -7.83
C ALA A 81 -2.55 -1.58 -9.15
N GLU A 82 -1.47 -1.33 -9.89
CA GLU A 82 -1.17 -2.09 -11.11
C GLU A 82 -0.83 -3.55 -10.83
N ARG A 83 -0.02 -3.83 -9.80
CA ARG A 83 0.29 -5.21 -9.39
C ARG A 83 -1.00 -5.98 -9.07
N LYS A 84 -1.90 -5.36 -8.31
CA LYS A 84 -3.24 -5.91 -8.02
C LYS A 84 -4.06 -6.15 -9.31
N ARG A 85 -4.09 -5.18 -10.23
CA ARG A 85 -4.82 -5.31 -11.51
C ARG A 85 -4.27 -6.45 -12.37
N GLN A 86 -2.96 -6.66 -12.43
CA GLN A 86 -2.35 -7.76 -13.17
C GLN A 86 -2.84 -9.12 -12.65
N ILE A 87 -3.00 -9.26 -11.34
CA ILE A 87 -3.54 -10.48 -10.72
C ILE A 87 -5.04 -10.61 -11.02
N GLU A 88 -5.82 -9.58 -10.72
CA GLU A 88 -7.30 -9.65 -10.75
C GLU A 88 -7.89 -9.63 -12.17
N VAL A 89 -7.27 -8.91 -13.09
CA VAL A 89 -7.81 -8.68 -14.44
C VAL A 89 -7.11 -9.52 -15.49
N GLU A 90 -5.78 -9.62 -15.44
CA GLU A 90 -5.00 -10.41 -16.43
C GLU A 90 -4.86 -11.89 -16.03
N GLY A 91 -5.32 -12.26 -14.83
CA GLY A 91 -5.23 -13.63 -14.32
C GLY A 91 -3.80 -14.07 -14.02
N PHE A 92 -2.89 -13.12 -13.76
CA PHE A 92 -1.56 -13.45 -13.27
C PHE A 92 -1.62 -13.91 -11.81
N SER A 93 -0.59 -14.59 -11.34
CA SER A 93 -0.59 -15.17 -9.99
C SER A 93 0.83 -15.36 -9.50
N GLU A 94 1.02 -15.24 -8.19
CA GLU A 94 2.30 -15.51 -7.52
C GLU A 94 2.90 -16.87 -7.93
N GLY A 95 2.10 -17.94 -7.92
CA GLY A 95 2.58 -19.27 -8.33
C GLY A 95 2.89 -19.42 -9.84
N ARG A 96 2.48 -18.46 -10.67
CA ARG A 96 2.93 -18.36 -12.08
C ARG A 96 4.23 -17.56 -12.15
N ASP A 97 4.30 -16.48 -11.39
CA ASP A 97 5.51 -15.66 -11.29
C ASP A 97 6.71 -16.49 -10.81
N ASP A 98 6.49 -17.42 -9.86
CA ASP A 98 7.50 -18.35 -9.34
C ASP A 98 8.03 -19.36 -10.36
N LYS A 99 7.38 -19.50 -11.53
CA LYS A 99 7.86 -20.34 -12.62
C LYS A 99 8.86 -19.61 -13.53
N TYR A 100 8.95 -18.29 -13.42
CA TYR A 100 9.88 -17.46 -14.18
C TYR A 100 11.19 -17.30 -13.39
N VAL A 101 12.08 -18.27 -13.60
CA VAL A 101 13.33 -18.41 -12.83
C VAL A 101 14.55 -17.78 -13.50
N ASP A 102 14.43 -17.41 -14.78
CA ASP A 102 15.52 -16.86 -15.59
C ASP A 102 15.46 -15.33 -15.69
N GLY A 103 14.73 -14.70 -14.75
CA GLY A 103 14.58 -13.25 -14.68
C GLY A 103 13.63 -12.68 -15.74
N GLU A 104 12.67 -13.46 -16.24
CA GLU A 104 11.74 -13.01 -17.27
C GLU A 104 10.89 -11.82 -16.81
N LEU A 105 10.48 -11.78 -15.53
CA LEU A 105 9.73 -10.65 -14.96
C LEU A 105 10.58 -9.36 -14.96
N ALA A 106 11.85 -9.46 -14.55
CA ALA A 106 12.79 -8.34 -14.59
C ALA A 106 13.10 -7.88 -16.03
N SER A 107 13.23 -8.82 -16.95
CA SER A 107 13.48 -8.54 -18.38
C SER A 107 12.29 -7.83 -19.03
N ALA A 108 11.07 -8.29 -18.77
CA ALA A 108 9.85 -7.60 -19.21
C ALA A 108 9.74 -6.19 -18.59
N ALA A 109 10.12 -6.02 -17.32
CA ALA A 109 10.15 -4.71 -16.67
C ALA A 109 11.13 -3.75 -17.36
N LEU A 110 12.32 -4.24 -17.73
CA LEU A 110 13.32 -3.48 -18.47
C LEU A 110 12.77 -2.97 -19.81
N CYS A 111 12.04 -3.79 -20.56
CA CYS A 111 11.40 -3.38 -21.82
C CYS A 111 10.45 -2.19 -21.64
N TYR A 112 9.65 -2.19 -20.58
CA TYR A 112 8.77 -1.06 -20.25
C TYR A 112 9.55 0.18 -19.82
N VAL A 113 10.66 0.05 -19.08
CA VAL A 113 11.55 1.16 -18.74
C VAL A 113 12.19 1.76 -19.99
N MET A 114 12.67 0.92 -20.92
CA MET A 114 13.25 1.36 -22.19
C MET A 114 12.22 2.16 -23.01
N SER A 115 10.98 1.68 -23.08
CA SER A 115 9.89 2.41 -23.73
C SER A 115 9.61 3.76 -23.08
N ALA A 116 9.56 3.81 -21.75
CA ALA A 116 9.38 5.06 -21.03
C ALA A 116 10.53 6.05 -21.24
N ALA A 117 11.77 5.57 -21.18
CA ALA A 117 12.96 6.39 -21.42
C ALA A 117 13.01 6.94 -22.85
N HIS A 118 12.63 6.11 -23.83
CA HIS A 118 12.50 6.53 -25.22
C HIS A 118 11.48 7.66 -25.36
N ALA A 119 10.29 7.50 -24.79
CA ALA A 119 9.21 8.50 -24.85
C ALA A 119 9.53 9.82 -24.10
N LEU A 120 10.43 9.79 -23.12
CA LEU A 120 10.89 10.99 -22.40
C LEU A 120 12.06 11.71 -23.09
N THR A 121 12.70 11.08 -24.08
CA THR A 121 13.84 11.65 -24.79
C THR A 121 13.32 12.63 -25.85
N PRO A 122 13.63 13.95 -25.74
CA PRO A 122 13.02 14.96 -26.61
C PRO A 122 13.28 14.78 -28.11
N GLN A 123 14.34 14.07 -28.47
CA GLN A 123 14.73 13.81 -29.86
C GLN A 123 13.94 12.66 -30.49
N ASN A 124 13.24 11.86 -29.69
CA ASN A 124 12.46 10.73 -30.16
C ASN A 124 11.00 11.18 -30.32
N SER A 125 10.56 11.34 -31.57
CA SER A 125 9.14 11.60 -31.88
C SER A 125 8.32 10.34 -32.03
N ASP A 126 8.99 9.21 -32.26
CA ASP A 126 8.36 7.99 -32.72
C ASP A 126 8.08 7.06 -31.53
N LYS A 127 7.06 6.22 -31.68
CA LYS A 127 6.79 5.16 -30.69
C LYS A 127 7.74 4.01 -30.98
N ILE A 128 8.11 3.28 -29.92
CA ILE A 128 8.73 1.96 -30.10
C ILE A 128 7.65 1.04 -30.68
N GLU A 129 7.74 0.73 -31.96
CA GLU A 129 6.84 -0.20 -32.67
C GLU A 129 7.39 -1.63 -32.68
N GLU A 130 8.71 -1.79 -32.58
CA GLU A 130 9.38 -3.09 -32.53
C GLU A 130 9.39 -3.67 -31.12
N LEU A 131 9.23 -4.98 -31.01
CA LEU A 131 9.37 -5.69 -29.74
C LEU A 131 10.82 -5.56 -29.24
N PRO A 132 11.06 -5.07 -28.01
CA PRO A 132 12.41 -4.95 -27.49
C PRO A 132 13.10 -6.31 -27.40
N GLU A 133 14.41 -6.35 -27.70
CA GLU A 133 15.23 -7.57 -27.69
C GLU A 133 15.17 -8.34 -26.37
N TRP A 134 15.01 -7.63 -25.26
CA TRP A 134 14.94 -8.19 -23.91
C TRP A 134 13.54 -8.68 -23.52
N TRP A 135 12.55 -8.60 -24.41
CA TRP A 135 11.23 -9.13 -24.11
C TRP A 135 11.34 -10.65 -23.97
N PRO A 136 10.76 -11.26 -22.93
CA PRO A 136 10.90 -12.70 -22.71
C PRO A 136 10.40 -13.48 -23.93
N VAL A 137 11.27 -14.30 -24.51
CA VAL A 137 10.97 -15.08 -25.73
C VAL A 137 9.81 -16.06 -25.51
N SER A 138 9.60 -16.50 -24.27
CA SER A 138 8.50 -17.37 -23.87
C SER A 138 7.15 -16.65 -23.72
N TRP A 139 7.12 -15.32 -23.83
CA TRP A 139 5.92 -14.51 -23.65
C TRP A 139 5.39 -14.00 -24.99
N ASP A 140 4.06 -13.99 -25.13
CA ASP A 140 3.40 -13.49 -26.33
C ASP A 140 3.63 -11.96 -26.45
N GLU A 141 4.08 -11.54 -27.63
CA GLU A 141 4.34 -10.14 -28.00
C GLU A 141 3.11 -9.26 -27.79
N ALA A 142 1.90 -9.84 -27.89
CA ALA A 142 0.65 -9.14 -27.64
C ALA A 142 0.55 -8.59 -26.21
N PHE A 143 1.32 -9.08 -25.23
CA PHE A 143 1.36 -8.52 -23.87
C PHE A 143 2.26 -7.29 -23.73
N PHE A 144 3.11 -7.00 -24.72
CA PHE A 144 3.89 -5.77 -24.76
C PHE A 144 3.05 -4.63 -25.34
N LYS A 145 2.45 -3.83 -24.46
CA LYS A 145 1.56 -2.72 -24.82
C LYS A 145 2.03 -1.40 -24.21
N PRO A 146 3.14 -0.81 -24.69
CA PRO A 146 3.60 0.49 -24.20
C PRO A 146 2.59 1.59 -24.54
N THR A 147 2.52 2.63 -23.70
CA THR A 147 1.49 3.67 -23.83
C THR A 147 2.02 5.07 -23.56
N THR A 148 2.43 5.34 -22.33
CA THR A 148 2.98 6.62 -21.89
C THR A 148 4.09 6.32 -20.90
N ALA A 149 5.12 7.18 -20.86
CA ALA A 149 6.26 6.96 -19.99
C ALA A 149 5.87 6.68 -18.53
N ARG A 150 4.91 7.44 -17.97
CA ARG A 150 4.42 7.22 -16.61
C ARG A 150 3.77 5.84 -16.45
N ARG A 151 2.88 5.48 -17.37
CA ARG A 151 2.15 4.21 -17.30
C ARG A 151 3.07 3.01 -17.47
N ASP A 152 4.05 3.13 -18.35
CA ASP A 152 5.01 2.06 -18.64
C ASP A 152 5.97 1.87 -17.46
N MET A 153 6.44 2.96 -16.82
CA MET A 153 7.18 2.85 -15.55
C MET A 153 6.36 2.20 -14.44
N ILE A 154 5.04 2.48 -14.35
CA ILE A 154 4.17 1.82 -13.36
C ILE A 154 4.07 0.31 -13.60
N LYS A 155 3.91 -0.12 -14.87
CA LYS A 155 3.93 -1.54 -15.24
C LYS A 155 5.27 -2.19 -14.92
N ALA A 156 6.38 -1.49 -15.18
CA ALA A 156 7.72 -1.97 -14.86
C ALA A 156 7.90 -2.18 -13.35
N ILE A 157 7.48 -1.22 -12.52
CA ILE A 157 7.55 -1.36 -11.05
C ILE A 157 6.69 -2.54 -10.58
N ALA A 158 5.48 -2.73 -11.13
CA ALA A 158 4.64 -3.88 -10.78
C ALA A 158 5.29 -5.23 -11.15
N LEU A 159 5.96 -5.33 -12.29
CA LEU A 159 6.72 -6.52 -12.68
C LEU A 159 7.95 -6.75 -11.79
N LEU A 160 8.65 -5.69 -11.37
CA LEU A 160 9.76 -5.80 -10.42
C LEU A 160 9.29 -6.23 -9.03
N LEU A 161 8.13 -5.75 -8.56
CA LEU A 161 7.50 -6.24 -7.33
C LEU A 161 7.25 -7.75 -7.43
N ALA A 162 6.67 -8.21 -8.54
CA ALA A 162 6.45 -9.64 -8.78
C ALA A 162 7.75 -10.47 -8.72
N GLN A 163 8.83 -9.97 -9.32
CA GLN A 163 10.13 -10.62 -9.31
C GLN A 163 10.72 -10.71 -7.90
N ILE A 164 10.68 -9.61 -7.15
CA ILE A 164 11.21 -9.55 -5.79
C ILE A 164 10.41 -10.48 -4.87
N GLU A 165 9.09 -10.44 -4.94
CA GLU A 165 8.20 -11.35 -4.19
C GLU A 165 8.51 -12.82 -4.48
N SER A 166 8.84 -13.16 -5.74
CA SER A 166 9.24 -14.51 -6.11
C SER A 166 10.59 -14.91 -5.50
N LEU A 167 11.58 -14.00 -5.51
CA LEU A 167 12.88 -14.23 -4.87
C LEU A 167 12.75 -14.39 -3.35
N ASP A 168 11.90 -13.58 -2.71
CA ASP A 168 11.64 -13.65 -1.28
C ASP A 168 11.01 -15.01 -0.90
N ARG A 169 10.02 -15.49 -1.66
CA ARG A 169 9.42 -16.83 -1.46
C ARG A 169 10.42 -17.96 -1.68
N LEU A 170 11.28 -17.84 -2.68
CA LEU A 170 12.34 -18.82 -2.94
C LEU A 170 13.29 -18.90 -1.75
N ALA A 171 13.74 -17.74 -1.23
CA ALA A 171 14.61 -17.68 -0.07
C ALA A 171 13.96 -18.26 1.20
N GLU A 172 12.67 -18.00 1.43
CA GLU A 172 11.92 -18.60 2.54
C GLU A 172 11.86 -20.13 2.45
N THR A 173 11.71 -20.67 1.23
CA THR A 173 11.67 -22.12 0.99
C THR A 173 13.04 -22.78 1.22
N GLU A 174 14.13 -22.12 0.83
CA GLU A 174 15.50 -22.63 1.05
C GLU A 174 15.92 -22.63 2.53
N VAL A 175 15.34 -21.74 3.36
CA VAL A 175 15.63 -21.65 4.80
C VAL A 175 14.85 -22.68 5.63
N GLN A 176 13.77 -23.28 5.10
CA GLN A 176 13.01 -24.34 5.77
C GLN A 176 13.46 -25.74 5.29
N PRO A 177 14.27 -26.48 6.07
CA PRO A 177 14.76 -27.82 5.70
C PRO A 177 13.71 -28.92 5.82
#